data_AF-A0A8T0WLW8-F1
#
_entry.id   AF-A0A8T0WLW8-F1
#
_cell.length_a   1.000
_cell.length_b   1.000
_cell.length_c   1.000
_cell.angle_alpha   90.00
_cell.angle_beta   90.00
_cell.angle_gamma   90.00
#
_symmetry.space_group_name_H-M   'P 1'
#
loop_
_entity.id
_entity.type
_entity.pdbx_description
1 polymer ?
#
loop_
_entity_poly.entity_id
_entity_poly.type
_entity_poly.pdbx_seq_one_letter_code
_entity_poly.pdbx_strand_id
1 'polypeptide(L)'
;MADDQPRRFFDPLHQLVKTQYGPEAGASCDICLSKLAGLGGHSCSACNIDLHDACAGYFKETTSFFAHPWHTLKLSRIPHPSASSPVRWSCDLCLEECRPGSFVYRCIQCLFDVHPLCTMLPQTIRSPLHPEHDLRMVPSGGNYCSACEKSLPVWRYVCGGHCVVRLHIDCVSGETTTSAGQGDAAAADATGANGSHTAGRRPRRRTVIAKFLLKTSFRIAVNAATGGLGSPVLDVLAAIFN
;
A
#
# COMPACT_ATOMS: atom_id res chain seq x y z
N MET A 1 -2.25 30.33 12.59
CA MET A 1 -0.91 29.89 13.03
C MET A 1 -0.98 28.37 13.02
N ALA A 2 -0.49 27.74 11.95
CA ALA A 2 -0.55 26.28 11.82
C ALA A 2 0.56 25.68 12.67
N ASP A 3 0.17 24.75 13.53
CA ASP A 3 1.01 23.95 14.40
C ASP A 3 2.06 23.18 13.58
N ASP A 4 3.26 23.76 13.44
CA ASP A 4 4.44 23.09 12.87
C ASP A 4 5.03 22.18 13.94
N GLN A 5 4.27 21.17 14.36
CA GLN A 5 4.80 20.14 15.24
C GLN A 5 5.91 19.45 14.44
N PRO A 6 7.18 19.59 14.84
CA PRO A 6 8.30 19.20 14.00
C PRO A 6 8.18 17.70 13.74
N ARG A 7 8.45 17.30 12.49
CA ARG A 7 8.28 15.94 11.93
C ARG A 7 9.20 14.87 12.56
N ARG A 8 9.54 15.04 13.84
CA ARG A 8 10.44 14.24 14.68
C ARG A 8 9.91 12.83 14.95
N PHE A 9 8.62 12.55 14.72
CA PHE A 9 8.15 11.16 14.87
C PHE A 9 8.65 10.24 13.74
N PHE A 10 9.06 10.78 12.59
CA PHE A 10 9.75 10.00 11.55
C PHE A 10 11.19 9.67 11.95
N ASP A 11 11.84 10.58 12.66
CA ASP A 11 13.19 10.45 13.18
C ASP A 11 13.29 11.17 14.53
N PRO A 12 13.18 10.44 15.65
CA PRO A 12 13.19 11.04 16.99
C PRO A 12 14.48 11.80 17.30
N LEU A 13 15.58 11.42 16.66
CA LEU A 13 16.92 11.96 16.93
C LEU A 13 17.24 13.15 16.03
N HIS A 14 16.79 13.15 14.77
CA HIS A 14 17.09 14.22 13.82
C HIS A 14 15.83 14.83 13.23
N GLN A 15 15.82 16.16 13.11
CA GLN A 15 14.77 16.84 12.34
C GLN A 15 14.99 16.57 10.85
N LEU A 16 13.93 16.20 10.14
CA LEU A 16 13.99 16.10 8.69
C LEU A 16 14.18 17.49 8.07
N VAL A 17 15.07 17.59 7.09
CA VAL A 17 15.37 18.83 6.36
C VAL A 17 14.51 18.89 5.11
N LYS A 18 13.85 20.02 4.88
CA LYS A 18 13.10 20.27 3.65
C LYS A 18 14.05 20.25 2.45
N THR A 19 13.70 19.52 1.41
CA THR A 19 14.55 19.29 0.23
C THR A 19 13.75 19.32 -1.06
N GLN A 20 14.44 19.58 -2.16
CA GLN A 20 13.92 19.43 -3.53
C GLN A 20 14.76 18.35 -4.22
N TYR A 21 14.13 17.25 -4.61
CA TYR A 21 14.83 16.16 -5.27
C TYR A 21 15.03 16.50 -6.76
N GLY A 22 16.25 16.29 -7.26
CA GLY A 22 16.59 16.48 -8.67
C GLY A 22 15.84 15.51 -9.59
N PRO A 23 15.77 15.79 -10.90
CA PRO A 23 15.03 14.98 -11.87
C PRO A 23 15.62 13.56 -12.04
N GLU A 24 16.90 13.38 -11.71
CA GLU A 24 17.60 12.09 -11.81
C GLU A 24 17.72 11.38 -10.45
N ALA A 25 17.06 11.88 -9.40
CA ALA A 25 17.15 11.27 -8.08
C ALA A 25 16.63 9.82 -8.10
N GLY A 26 17.52 8.87 -7.78
CA GLY A 26 17.19 7.44 -7.71
C GLY A 26 16.43 7.03 -6.45
N ALA A 27 16.29 7.94 -5.47
CA ALA A 27 15.64 7.68 -4.19
C ALA A 27 14.12 7.48 -4.34
N SER A 28 13.53 6.77 -3.38
CA SER A 28 12.08 6.53 -3.28
C SER A 28 11.59 6.93 -1.90
N CYS A 29 10.35 7.40 -1.83
CA CYS A 29 9.74 7.80 -0.57
C CYS A 29 9.56 6.58 0.36
N ASP A 30 10.00 6.68 1.61
CA ASP A 30 9.96 5.57 2.58
C ASP A 30 8.55 5.24 3.09
N ILE A 31 7.55 6.06 2.77
CA ILE A 31 6.13 5.82 3.09
C ILE A 31 5.41 5.14 1.94
N CYS A 32 5.42 5.75 0.75
CA CYS A 32 4.62 5.31 -0.39
C CYS A 32 5.40 4.46 -1.40
N LEU A 33 6.72 4.33 -1.18
CA LEU A 33 7.67 3.56 -2.01
C LEU A 33 7.75 4.01 -3.48
N SER A 34 7.22 5.19 -3.78
CA SER A 34 7.21 5.79 -5.11
C SER A 34 8.38 6.76 -5.30
N LYS A 35 8.75 7.04 -6.56
CA LYS A 35 9.94 7.85 -6.89
C LYS A 35 9.85 9.26 -6.30
N LEU A 36 11.01 9.81 -5.92
CA LEU A 36 11.13 11.20 -5.45
C LEU A 36 11.59 12.18 -6.54
N ALA A 37 12.10 11.68 -7.67
CA ALA A 37 12.63 12.48 -8.76
C ALA A 37 11.74 13.67 -9.14
N GLY A 38 12.31 14.88 -9.10
CA GLY A 38 11.63 16.13 -9.46
C GLY A 38 10.61 16.66 -8.45
N LEU A 39 10.42 16.00 -7.31
CA LEU A 39 9.40 16.37 -6.32
C LEU A 39 10.02 17.01 -5.06
N GLY A 40 9.22 17.82 -4.37
CA GLY A 40 9.58 18.38 -3.06
C GLY A 40 9.38 17.35 -1.94
N GLY A 41 10.20 17.43 -0.91
CA GLY A 41 10.14 16.49 0.21
C GLY A 41 10.97 16.85 1.42
N HIS A 42 11.22 15.84 2.24
CA HIS A 42 11.97 15.93 3.48
C HIS A 42 12.98 14.79 3.54
N SER A 43 14.22 15.09 3.92
CA SER A 43 15.27 14.08 4.04
C SER A 43 16.03 14.18 5.36
N CYS A 44 16.56 13.04 5.79
CA CYS A 44 17.58 12.96 6.82
C CYS A 44 18.67 12.00 6.34
N SER A 45 19.85 12.54 6.03
CA SER A 45 20.99 11.74 5.55
C SER A 45 21.55 10.83 6.63
N ALA A 46 21.57 11.27 7.90
CA ALA A 46 22.08 10.50 9.03
C ALA A 46 21.30 9.19 9.26
N CYS A 47 19.99 9.23 9.09
CA CYS A 47 19.11 8.07 9.25
C CYS A 47 18.69 7.42 7.93
N ASN A 48 19.13 7.96 6.80
CA ASN A 48 18.73 7.56 5.45
C ASN A 48 17.20 7.49 5.32
N ILE A 49 16.54 8.62 5.60
CA ILE A 49 15.08 8.80 5.46
C ILE A 49 14.82 9.79 4.35
N ASP A 50 13.94 9.43 3.42
CA ASP A 50 13.51 10.28 2.32
C ASP A 50 12.00 10.20 2.12
N LEU A 51 11.30 11.34 2.15
CA LEU A 51 9.84 11.41 2.12
C LEU A 51 9.35 12.47 1.14
N HIS A 52 8.25 12.21 0.42
CA HIS A 52 7.50 13.29 -0.24
C HIS A 52 6.95 14.27 0.78
N ASP A 53 6.84 15.55 0.42
CA ASP A 53 6.27 16.56 1.32
C ASP A 53 4.81 16.22 1.67
N ALA A 54 4.03 15.80 0.66
CA ALA A 54 2.65 15.33 0.82
C ALA A 54 2.54 14.12 1.76
N CYS A 55 3.42 13.13 1.62
CA CYS A 55 3.39 11.94 2.48
C CYS A 55 3.71 12.31 3.92
N ALA A 56 4.76 13.09 4.15
CA ALA A 56 5.15 13.50 5.49
C ALA A 56 4.17 14.52 6.11
N GLY A 57 3.35 15.21 5.31
CA GLY A 57 2.29 16.10 5.79
C GLY A 57 0.99 15.36 6.13
N TYR A 58 0.64 14.33 5.37
CA TYR A 58 -0.59 13.56 5.55
C TYR A 58 -0.50 12.51 6.65
N PHE A 59 0.54 11.67 6.62
CA PHE A 59 0.68 10.57 7.59
C PHE A 59 1.19 11.09 8.93
N LYS A 60 0.45 10.80 10.00
CA LYS A 60 0.73 11.24 11.37
C LYS A 60 1.39 10.12 12.18
N GLU A 61 1.96 10.47 13.34
CA GLU A 61 2.58 9.48 14.25
C GLU A 61 1.61 8.36 14.60
N THR A 62 0.33 8.68 14.78
CA THR A 62 -0.70 7.71 15.16
C THR A 62 -1.92 7.81 14.27
N THR A 63 -2.62 6.69 14.07
CA THR A 63 -3.89 6.67 13.34
C THR A 63 -4.88 5.68 13.96
N SER A 64 -6.17 6.00 13.84
CA SER A 64 -7.26 5.04 14.05
C SER A 64 -7.62 4.44 12.69
N PHE A 65 -7.80 3.12 12.64
CA PHE A 65 -8.03 2.42 11.38
C PHE A 65 -9.18 1.41 11.52
N PHE A 66 -10.13 1.45 10.60
CA PHE A 66 -11.36 0.65 10.70
C PHE A 66 -11.11 -0.86 10.74
N ALA A 67 -10.00 -1.32 10.17
CA ALA A 67 -9.63 -2.73 10.16
C ALA A 67 -9.06 -3.20 11.51
N HIS A 68 -8.68 -2.26 12.37
CA HIS A 68 -8.13 -2.50 13.70
C HIS A 68 -8.57 -1.40 14.69
N PRO A 69 -9.87 -1.28 15.01
CA PRO A 69 -10.40 -0.12 15.73
C PRO A 69 -10.16 -0.18 17.25
N TRP A 70 -9.72 -1.32 17.79
CA TRP A 70 -9.54 -1.52 19.23
C TRP A 70 -8.31 -0.80 19.79
N HIS A 71 -7.31 -0.55 18.95
CA HIS A 71 -6.06 0.10 19.35
C HIS A 71 -5.64 1.13 18.31
N THR A 72 -5.05 2.22 18.79
CA THR A 72 -4.37 3.19 17.94
C THR A 72 -3.11 2.57 17.35
N LEU A 73 -2.91 2.71 16.04
CA LEU A 73 -1.70 2.25 15.37
C LEU A 73 -0.64 3.35 15.42
N LYS A 74 0.62 2.97 15.65
CA LYS A 74 1.78 3.88 15.64
C LYS A 74 2.62 3.69 14.39
N LEU A 75 2.95 4.79 13.72
CA LEU A 75 3.87 4.78 12.59
C LEU A 75 5.27 4.42 13.07
N SER A 76 5.83 3.36 12.50
CA SER A 76 7.09 2.75 12.91
C SER A 76 7.91 2.39 11.67
N ARG A 77 9.23 2.55 11.78
CA ARG A 77 10.14 2.14 10.71
C ARG A 77 10.50 0.67 10.83
N ILE A 78 10.48 -0.04 9.72
CA ILE A 78 10.84 -1.46 9.69
C ILE A 78 12.36 -1.60 9.79
N PRO A 79 12.88 -2.38 10.76
CA PRO A 79 14.31 -2.62 10.87
C PRO A 79 14.84 -3.40 9.67
N HIS A 80 16.10 -3.19 9.31
CA HIS A 80 16.76 -4.07 8.36
C HIS A 80 16.92 -5.47 8.96
N PRO A 81 16.59 -6.53 8.20
CA PRO A 81 16.78 -7.89 8.69
C PRO A 81 18.26 -8.11 9.03
N SER A 82 18.50 -8.77 10.14
CA SER A 82 19.83 -9.11 10.62
C SER A 82 19.87 -10.58 11.02
N ALA A 83 21.06 -11.13 11.25
CA ALA A 83 21.20 -12.53 11.68
C ALA A 83 20.41 -12.85 12.96
N SER A 84 20.23 -11.87 13.85
CA SER A 84 19.46 -11.99 15.08
C SER A 84 17.96 -11.71 14.93
N SER A 85 17.52 -11.16 13.80
CA SER A 85 16.10 -10.90 13.52
C SER A 85 15.82 -11.02 12.02
N PRO A 86 15.61 -12.25 11.50
CA PRO A 86 15.31 -12.50 10.10
C PRO A 86 13.82 -12.26 9.75
N VAL A 87 13.05 -11.66 10.67
CA VAL A 87 11.60 -11.53 10.55
C VAL A 87 11.23 -10.71 9.31
N ARG A 88 10.43 -11.31 8.44
CA ARG A 88 9.78 -10.60 7.34
C ARG A 88 8.49 -9.98 7.81
N TRP A 89 8.23 -8.78 7.35
CA TRP A 89 7.04 -8.02 7.69
C TRP A 89 6.06 -8.08 6.53
N SER A 90 4.78 -8.26 6.83
CA SER A 90 3.71 -8.29 5.84
C SER A 90 2.58 -7.39 6.27
N CYS A 91 1.90 -6.77 5.32
CA CYS A 91 0.73 -5.96 5.59
C CYS A 91 -0.48 -6.87 5.81
N ASP A 92 -1.13 -6.77 6.96
CA ASP A 92 -2.31 -7.57 7.31
C ASP A 92 -3.52 -7.30 6.40
N LEU A 93 -3.53 -6.18 5.68
CA LEU A 93 -4.62 -5.80 4.80
C LEU A 93 -4.46 -6.34 3.37
N CYS A 94 -3.30 -6.13 2.75
CA CYS A 94 -3.05 -6.51 1.35
C CYS A 94 -2.19 -7.77 1.19
N LEU A 95 -1.66 -8.31 2.30
CA LEU A 95 -0.80 -9.51 2.36
C LEU A 95 0.54 -9.39 1.61
N GLU A 96 0.87 -8.22 1.08
CA GLU A 96 2.18 -7.97 0.46
C GLU A 96 3.24 -7.62 1.52
N GLU A 97 4.50 -7.91 1.17
CA GLU A 97 5.65 -7.66 2.03
C GLU A 97 5.83 -6.15 2.33
N CYS A 98 6.15 -5.83 3.58
CA CYS A 98 6.55 -4.50 3.99
C CYS A 98 8.09 -4.39 3.89
N ARG A 99 8.57 -3.41 3.10
CA ARG A 99 10.00 -3.33 2.77
C ARG A 99 10.82 -2.92 4.00
N PRO A 100 11.97 -3.57 4.27
CA PRO A 100 12.91 -3.08 5.27
C PRO A 100 13.31 -1.62 5.04
N GLY A 101 13.40 -0.82 6.10
CA GLY A 101 13.71 0.61 6.03
C GLY A 101 12.51 1.53 5.74
N SER A 102 11.37 0.97 5.32
CA SER A 102 10.11 1.72 5.09
C SER A 102 9.28 1.89 6.36
N PHE A 103 8.23 2.71 6.29
CA PHE A 103 7.29 2.92 7.40
C PHE A 103 6.04 2.04 7.30
N VAL A 104 5.55 1.59 8.45
CA VAL A 104 4.25 0.92 8.64
C VAL A 104 3.52 1.48 9.84
N TYR A 105 2.19 1.43 9.82
CA TYR A 105 1.40 1.60 11.03
C TYR A 105 1.32 0.25 11.74
N ARG A 106 1.83 0.21 12.99
CA ARG A 106 1.92 -1.01 13.79
C ARG A 106 1.12 -0.87 15.08
N CYS A 107 0.37 -1.92 15.42
CA CYS A 107 -0.08 -2.20 16.78
C CYS A 107 0.87 -3.22 17.40
N ILE A 108 1.68 -2.81 18.37
CA ILE A 108 2.65 -3.72 19.01
C ILE A 108 1.94 -4.83 19.80
N GLN A 109 0.79 -4.52 20.41
CA GLN A 109 0.04 -5.45 21.24
C GLN A 109 -0.55 -6.62 20.44
N CYS A 110 -1.06 -6.33 19.24
CA CYS A 110 -1.68 -7.32 18.37
C CYS A 110 -0.77 -7.83 17.27
N LEU A 111 0.44 -7.26 17.13
CA LEU A 111 1.34 -7.46 16.00
C LEU A 111 0.65 -7.21 14.65
N PHE A 112 -0.25 -6.23 14.60
CA PHE A 112 -0.96 -5.83 13.39
C PHE A 112 -0.16 -4.75 12.67
N ASP A 113 0.23 -5.01 11.43
CA ASP A 113 1.04 -4.15 10.58
C ASP A 113 0.29 -3.80 9.29
N VAL A 114 0.21 -2.52 8.95
CA VAL A 114 -0.43 -2.07 7.71
C VAL A 114 0.41 -0.99 7.02
N HIS A 115 0.52 -1.07 5.69
CA HIS A 115 1.19 -0.02 4.93
C HIS A 115 0.46 1.32 5.12
N PRO A 116 1.16 2.46 5.14
CA PRO A 116 0.52 3.77 5.21
C PRO A 116 -0.50 3.98 4.07
N LEU A 117 -0.18 3.59 2.83
CA LEU A 117 -1.16 3.69 1.73
C LEU A 117 -2.38 2.78 1.93
N CYS A 118 -2.24 1.64 2.62
CA CYS A 118 -3.37 0.75 2.91
C CYS A 118 -4.33 1.38 3.94
N THR A 119 -3.86 2.29 4.80
CA THR A 119 -4.75 3.02 5.72
C THR A 119 -5.60 4.09 5.02
N MET A 120 -5.27 4.44 3.77
CA MET A 120 -6.09 5.31 2.94
C MET A 120 -7.25 4.58 2.26
N LEU A 121 -7.26 3.25 2.24
CA LEU A 121 -8.38 2.52 1.62
C LEU A 121 -9.68 2.82 2.37
N PRO A 122 -10.76 3.17 1.68
CA PRO A 122 -12.03 3.49 2.32
C PRO A 122 -12.65 2.23 2.91
N GLN A 123 -13.33 2.37 4.06
CA GLN A 123 -14.10 1.25 4.61
C GLN A 123 -15.29 0.89 3.72
N THR A 124 -15.91 1.88 3.08
CA THR A 124 -17.10 1.71 2.25
C THR A 124 -16.86 2.34 0.88
N ILE A 125 -17.25 1.64 -0.19
CA ILE A 125 -17.05 2.11 -1.57
C ILE A 125 -18.24 1.73 -2.46
N ARG A 126 -18.53 2.55 -3.47
CA ARG A 126 -19.41 2.17 -4.59
C ARG A 126 -18.60 1.54 -5.71
N SER A 127 -18.99 0.33 -6.10
CA SER A 127 -18.36 -0.39 -7.20
C SER A 127 -19.19 -0.24 -8.47
N PRO A 128 -18.59 0.01 -9.64
CA PRO A 128 -19.31 -0.08 -10.91
C PRO A 128 -19.79 -1.52 -11.23
N LEU A 129 -19.24 -2.54 -10.57
CA LEU A 129 -19.69 -3.93 -10.72
C LEU A 129 -20.95 -4.24 -9.89
N HIS A 130 -21.31 -3.37 -8.94
CA HIS A 130 -22.53 -3.48 -8.15
C HIS A 130 -22.98 -2.07 -7.71
N PRO A 131 -23.49 -1.23 -8.65
CA PRO A 131 -23.76 0.18 -8.39
C PRO A 131 -24.96 0.44 -7.47
N GLU A 132 -25.81 -0.55 -7.24
CA GLU A 132 -27.05 -0.45 -6.47
C GLU A 132 -26.80 -0.37 -4.97
N HIS A 133 -25.67 -0.90 -4.49
CA HIS A 133 -25.34 -0.94 -3.07
C HIS A 133 -23.88 -0.56 -2.80
N ASP A 134 -23.67 0.04 -1.65
CA ASP A 134 -22.34 0.27 -1.12
C ASP A 134 -21.73 -1.07 -0.67
N LEU A 135 -20.46 -1.28 -1.01
CA LEU A 135 -19.68 -2.41 -0.53
C LEU A 135 -18.84 -1.99 0.68
N ARG A 136 -18.81 -2.83 1.70
CA ARG A 136 -18.02 -2.61 2.92
C ARG A 136 -16.82 -3.54 2.96
N MET A 137 -15.65 -3.01 3.33
CA MET A 137 -14.46 -3.81 3.58
C MET A 137 -14.59 -4.51 4.93
N VAL A 138 -14.51 -5.83 4.92
CA VAL A 138 -14.64 -6.68 6.11
C VAL A 138 -13.57 -7.78 6.12
N PRO A 139 -13.14 -8.23 7.31
CA PRO A 139 -12.38 -9.47 7.44
C PRO A 139 -13.34 -10.66 7.37
N SER A 140 -13.03 -11.67 6.56
CA SER A 140 -13.85 -12.88 6.49
C SER A 140 -13.03 -14.09 6.04
N GLY A 141 -13.52 -15.31 6.27
CA GLY A 141 -12.94 -16.57 5.77
C GLY A 141 -13.27 -16.82 4.30
N GLY A 142 -12.41 -17.56 3.60
CA GLY A 142 -12.41 -17.70 2.13
C GLY A 142 -13.75 -17.91 1.43
N ASN A 143 -13.80 -17.40 0.20
CA ASN A 143 -14.79 -17.60 -0.86
C ASN A 143 -14.11 -17.14 -2.18
N TYR A 144 -14.75 -17.29 -3.34
CA TYR A 144 -14.24 -16.76 -4.62
C TYR A 144 -14.76 -15.35 -4.91
N CYS A 145 -13.91 -14.53 -5.53
CA CYS A 145 -14.26 -13.19 -5.99
C CYS A 145 -15.32 -13.25 -7.09
N SER A 146 -16.39 -12.46 -6.95
CA SER A 146 -17.49 -12.41 -7.92
C SER A 146 -17.06 -11.87 -9.30
N ALA A 147 -15.91 -11.20 -9.41
CA ALA A 147 -15.45 -10.60 -10.65
C ALA A 147 -14.38 -11.41 -11.38
N CYS A 148 -13.49 -12.09 -10.66
CA CYS A 148 -12.35 -12.79 -11.27
C CYS A 148 -12.28 -14.27 -10.90
N GLU A 149 -13.22 -14.76 -10.08
CA GLU A 149 -13.37 -16.16 -9.67
C GLU A 149 -12.16 -16.76 -8.93
N LYS A 150 -11.18 -15.93 -8.54
CA LYS A 150 -10.03 -16.34 -7.73
C LYS A 150 -10.34 -16.27 -6.24
N SER A 151 -9.57 -17.03 -5.45
CA SER A 151 -9.66 -17.05 -4.00
C SER A 151 -9.51 -15.65 -3.38
N LEU A 152 -10.37 -15.32 -2.43
CA LEU A 152 -10.34 -14.04 -1.73
C LEU A 152 -9.40 -14.08 -0.51
N PRO A 153 -8.56 -13.04 -0.33
CA PRO A 153 -7.80 -12.84 0.90
C PRO A 153 -8.74 -12.47 2.04
N VAL A 154 -8.23 -12.44 3.28
CA VAL A 154 -9.01 -12.13 4.50
C VAL A 154 -9.81 -10.84 4.34
N TRP A 155 -9.18 -9.76 3.86
CA TRP A 155 -9.81 -8.47 3.63
C TRP A 155 -10.36 -8.33 2.22
N ARG A 156 -11.63 -7.97 2.13
CA ARG A 156 -12.38 -7.89 0.87
C ARG A 156 -13.58 -6.98 1.00
N TYR A 157 -14.08 -6.48 -0.12
CA TYR A 157 -15.32 -5.72 -0.17
C TYR A 157 -16.52 -6.66 -0.34
N VAL A 158 -17.55 -6.51 0.49
CA VAL A 158 -18.78 -7.31 0.43
C VAL A 158 -20.01 -6.41 0.45
N CYS A 159 -21.09 -6.87 -0.18
CA CYS A 159 -22.43 -6.32 0.05
C CYS A 159 -23.06 -7.06 1.24
N GLY A 160 -23.58 -6.32 2.23
CA GLY A 160 -24.15 -6.91 3.46
C GLY A 160 -25.63 -7.31 3.37
N GLY A 161 -26.30 -7.07 2.23
CA GLY A 161 -27.72 -7.40 2.02
C GLY A 161 -27.95 -8.83 1.51
N HIS A 162 -28.97 -9.02 0.67
CA HIS A 162 -29.27 -10.30 0.03
C HIS A 162 -28.36 -10.64 -1.17
N CYS A 163 -27.38 -9.79 -1.46
CA CYS A 163 -26.47 -9.95 -2.59
C CYS A 163 -25.27 -10.82 -2.20
N VAL A 164 -24.85 -11.72 -3.10
CA VAL A 164 -23.64 -12.54 -2.96
C VAL A 164 -22.40 -11.90 -3.63
N VAL A 165 -22.33 -10.56 -3.56
CA VAL A 165 -21.21 -9.79 -4.14
C VAL A 165 -20.06 -9.70 -3.15
N ARG A 166 -18.90 -10.19 -3.57
CA ARG A 166 -17.64 -10.13 -2.83
C ARG A 166 -16.48 -9.93 -3.78
N LEU A 167 -15.65 -8.92 -3.54
CA LEU A 167 -14.63 -8.46 -4.47
C LEU A 167 -13.29 -8.32 -3.78
N HIS A 168 -12.21 -8.69 -4.49
CA HIS A 168 -10.86 -8.24 -4.11
C HIS A 168 -10.82 -6.72 -4.05
N ILE A 169 -9.92 -6.16 -3.23
CA ILE A 169 -9.57 -4.73 -3.24
C ILE A 169 -9.29 -4.29 -4.69
N ASP A 170 -8.60 -5.13 -5.44
CA ASP A 170 -8.16 -4.87 -6.80
C ASP A 170 -9.29 -4.90 -7.84
N CYS A 171 -10.28 -5.77 -7.61
CA CYS A 171 -11.40 -6.01 -8.52
C CYS A 171 -12.55 -5.00 -8.33
N VAL A 172 -12.61 -4.30 -7.19
CA VAL A 172 -13.76 -3.47 -6.83
C VAL A 172 -14.04 -2.33 -7.82
N SER A 173 -13.07 -1.94 -8.63
CA SER A 173 -13.24 -0.90 -9.65
C SER A 173 -13.59 -1.42 -11.04
N GLY A 174 -13.72 -2.73 -11.25
CA GLY A 174 -14.17 -3.31 -12.53
C GLY A 174 -13.12 -3.49 -13.62
N GLU A 175 -11.89 -2.98 -13.43
CA GLU A 175 -10.79 -3.21 -14.37
C GLU A 175 -10.13 -4.56 -14.07
N THR A 176 -10.53 -5.62 -14.78
CA THR A 176 -9.89 -6.92 -14.67
C THR A 176 -8.47 -6.85 -15.26
N THR A 177 -7.45 -6.98 -14.41
CA THR A 177 -6.12 -7.35 -14.89
C THR A 177 -6.16 -8.82 -15.30
N THR A 178 -6.26 -9.05 -16.60
CA THR A 178 -6.03 -10.37 -17.21
C THR A 178 -4.58 -10.76 -16.92
N SER A 179 -4.31 -11.34 -15.76
CA SER A 179 -3.09 -12.14 -15.59
C SER A 179 -3.32 -13.40 -16.40
N ALA A 180 -2.67 -13.46 -17.56
CA ALA A 180 -2.62 -14.63 -18.43
C ALA A 180 -2.50 -15.92 -17.60
N GLY A 181 -3.57 -16.72 -17.62
CA GLY A 181 -3.45 -18.13 -17.35
C GLY A 181 -2.80 -18.77 -18.56
N GLN A 182 -1.54 -19.19 -18.43
CA GLN A 182 -1.10 -20.40 -19.10
C GLN A 182 -1.22 -21.50 -18.05
N GLY A 183 -2.36 -22.19 -18.10
CA GLY A 183 -2.36 -23.60 -17.77
C GLY A 183 -1.77 -24.33 -18.96
N ASP A 184 -0.80 -25.21 -18.71
CA ASP A 184 -0.85 -26.59 -19.18
C ASP A 184 0.21 -27.38 -18.42
N ALA A 185 -0.22 -28.52 -17.88
CA ALA A 185 0.62 -29.52 -17.26
C ALA A 185 1.10 -30.49 -18.35
N ALA A 186 2.40 -30.78 -18.41
CA ALA A 186 2.91 -32.06 -18.92
C ALA A 186 4.36 -32.32 -18.48
N ALA A 187 4.55 -33.51 -17.91
CA ALA A 187 5.72 -34.39 -17.91
C ALA A 187 7.10 -33.83 -17.50
N ALA A 188 7.55 -34.25 -16.31
CA ALA A 188 8.96 -34.30 -15.98
C ALA A 188 9.55 -35.65 -16.43
N ASP A 189 10.50 -35.60 -17.35
CA ASP A 189 11.56 -36.60 -17.48
C ASP A 189 12.91 -35.87 -17.39
N ALA A 190 13.88 -36.51 -16.73
CA ALA A 190 15.13 -35.92 -16.30
C ALA A 190 16.24 -36.12 -17.33
N THR A 191 17.02 -35.07 -17.62
CA THR A 191 18.49 -35.11 -17.75
C THR A 191 19.11 -33.75 -18.12
N GLY A 192 20.20 -33.38 -17.42
CA GLY A 192 21.42 -32.84 -18.05
C GLY A 192 21.55 -31.35 -18.44
N ALA A 193 22.34 -30.63 -17.62
CA ALA A 193 23.38 -29.66 -17.99
C ALA A 193 23.05 -28.21 -18.46
N ASN A 194 23.49 -27.28 -17.60
CA ASN A 194 24.25 -26.04 -17.81
C ASN A 194 23.80 -25.02 -18.89
N GLY A 195 23.33 -23.86 -18.45
CA GLY A 195 23.10 -22.68 -19.30
C GLY A 195 22.95 -21.41 -18.45
N SER A 196 23.95 -20.53 -18.53
CA SER A 196 23.94 -19.17 -17.99
C SER A 196 22.87 -18.35 -18.72
N HIS A 197 21.73 -18.11 -18.07
CA HIS A 197 20.70 -17.20 -18.56
C HIS A 197 20.61 -15.94 -17.69
N THR A 198 20.88 -14.82 -18.34
CA THR A 198 20.62 -13.47 -17.87
C THR A 198 19.19 -13.35 -17.35
N ALA A 199 19.07 -13.01 -16.06
CA ALA A 199 17.78 -12.84 -15.40
C ALA A 199 17.00 -11.70 -16.07
N GLY A 200 16.05 -12.06 -16.92
CA GLY A 200 15.01 -11.17 -17.41
C GLY A 200 14.32 -10.52 -16.23
N ARG A 201 14.51 -9.21 -16.07
CA ARG A 201 13.97 -8.42 -14.96
C ARG A 201 12.45 -8.41 -15.05
N ARG A 202 11.79 -9.29 -14.29
CA ARG A 202 10.34 -9.26 -14.05
C ARG A 202 9.91 -7.82 -13.75
N PRO A 203 8.79 -7.32 -14.30
CA PRO A 203 8.30 -5.99 -13.98
C PRO A 203 8.16 -5.89 -12.45
N ARG A 204 8.89 -4.95 -11.85
CA ARG A 204 8.91 -4.79 -10.38
C ARG A 204 7.45 -4.60 -9.91
N ARG A 205 7.00 -5.37 -8.92
CA ARG A 205 5.73 -5.22 -8.16
C ARG A 205 5.67 -3.83 -7.48
N ARG A 206 5.69 -2.76 -8.27
CA ARG A 206 5.69 -1.36 -7.85
C ARG A 206 4.22 -0.94 -7.73
N THR A 207 3.67 -1.32 -6.56
CA THR A 207 2.48 -0.81 -5.86
C THR A 207 1.13 -0.92 -6.56
N VAL A 208 0.51 -2.09 -6.44
CA VAL A 208 -0.88 -2.32 -6.86
C VAL A 208 -1.85 -1.40 -6.10
N ILE A 209 -1.69 -1.27 -4.77
CA ILE A 209 -2.47 -0.34 -3.94
C ILE A 209 -2.39 1.12 -4.41
N ALA A 210 -1.21 1.62 -4.77
CA ALA A 210 -1.07 2.98 -5.25
C ALA A 210 -1.88 3.22 -6.54
N LYS A 211 -1.87 2.25 -7.47
CA LYS A 211 -2.70 2.31 -8.67
C LYS A 211 -4.20 2.22 -8.35
N PHE A 212 -4.60 1.42 -7.36
CA PHE A 212 -6.00 1.36 -6.94
C PHE A 212 -6.49 2.66 -6.32
N LEU A 213 -5.68 3.30 -5.47
CA LEU A 213 -6.00 4.59 -4.89
C LEU A 213 -6.20 5.68 -5.97
N LEU A 214 -5.63 5.51 -7.16
CA LEU A 214 -5.81 6.41 -8.29
C LEU A 214 -7.08 6.17 -9.10
N LYS A 215 -7.75 5.03 -8.94
CA LYS A 215 -9.02 4.77 -9.63
C LYS A 215 -10.08 5.75 -9.12
N THR A 216 -10.93 6.23 -10.03
CA THR A 216 -11.89 7.31 -9.76
C THR A 216 -12.75 7.05 -8.52
N SER A 217 -13.28 5.83 -8.36
CA SER A 217 -14.10 5.46 -7.20
C SER A 217 -13.34 5.57 -5.87
N PHE A 218 -12.05 5.20 -5.86
CA PHE A 218 -11.21 5.33 -4.68
C PHE A 218 -10.81 6.76 -4.40
N ARG A 219 -10.38 7.54 -5.42
CA ARG A 219 -10.03 8.96 -5.22
C ARG A 219 -11.20 9.73 -4.60
N ILE A 220 -12.42 9.51 -5.09
CA ILE A 220 -13.64 10.13 -4.55
C ILE A 220 -13.86 9.69 -3.09
N ALA A 221 -13.82 8.38 -2.82
CA ALA A 221 -14.05 7.85 -1.48
C ALA A 221 -12.99 8.30 -0.47
N VAL A 222 -11.71 8.32 -0.85
CA VAL A 222 -10.60 8.82 -0.03
C VAL A 222 -10.79 10.30 0.29
N ASN A 223 -11.11 11.12 -0.71
CA ASN A 223 -11.33 12.55 -0.51
C ASN A 223 -12.52 12.81 0.41
N ALA A 224 -13.62 12.07 0.24
CA ALA A 224 -14.78 12.15 1.13
C ALA A 224 -14.42 11.73 2.56
N ALA A 225 -13.70 10.62 2.74
CA ALA A 225 -13.33 10.10 4.06
C ALA A 225 -12.30 10.96 4.80
N THR A 226 -11.45 11.69 4.07
CA THR A 226 -10.34 12.48 4.64
C THR A 226 -10.62 13.99 4.65
N GLY A 227 -11.80 14.43 4.19
CA GLY A 227 -12.07 15.86 3.99
C GLY A 227 -11.10 16.51 2.99
N GLY A 228 -10.62 15.74 2.00
CA GLY A 228 -9.65 16.19 0.99
C GLY A 228 -8.19 16.17 1.43
N LEU A 229 -7.88 15.88 2.71
CA LEU A 229 -6.50 15.85 3.21
C LEU A 229 -5.62 14.80 2.51
N GLY A 230 -6.21 13.72 1.99
CA GLY A 230 -5.50 12.70 1.23
C GLY A 230 -5.14 13.08 -0.21
N SER A 231 -5.75 14.12 -0.79
CA SER A 231 -5.58 14.49 -2.20
C SER A 231 -4.12 14.75 -2.59
N PRO A 232 -3.30 15.49 -1.81
CA PRO A 232 -1.91 15.73 -2.17
C PRO A 232 -1.08 14.45 -2.32
N VAL A 233 -1.36 13.42 -1.51
CA VAL A 233 -0.71 12.11 -1.66
C VAL A 233 -1.15 11.45 -2.96
N LEU A 234 -2.45 11.48 -3.28
CA LEU A 234 -2.99 10.94 -4.53
C LEU A 234 -2.45 11.66 -5.77
N ASP A 235 -2.18 12.96 -5.68
CA ASP A 235 -1.62 13.75 -6.78
C ASP A 235 -0.16 13.42 -7.03
N VAL A 236 0.62 13.22 -5.97
CA VAL A 236 1.99 12.67 -6.07
C VAL A 236 1.99 11.30 -6.73
N LEU A 237 1.08 10.39 -6.33
CA LEU A 237 0.99 9.08 -6.97
C LEU A 237 0.61 9.20 -8.45
N ALA A 238 -0.36 10.07 -8.79
CA ALA A 238 -0.79 10.29 -10.17
C ALA A 238 0.36 10.78 -11.06
N ALA A 239 1.13 11.75 -10.57
CA ALA A 239 2.29 12.30 -11.30
C ALA A 239 3.40 11.27 -11.56
N ILE A 240 3.44 10.17 -10.80
CA ILE A 240 4.46 9.12 -10.93
C ILE A 240 4.00 7.98 -11.85
N PHE A 241 2.69 7.72 -11.91
CA PHE A 241 2.12 6.60 -12.68
C PHE A 241 1.55 7.00 -14.04
N ASN A 242 1.34 8.29 -14.30
CA ASN A 242 1.05 8.86 -15.62
C ASN A 242 2.35 9.16 -16.39
#